data_AF-A0A1R0V754-F1
#
_entry.id   AF-A0A1R0V754-F1
#
_cell.length_a   1.000
_cell.length_b   1.000
_cell.length_c   1.000
_cell.angle_alpha   90.00
_cell.angle_beta   90.00
_cell.angle_gamma   90.00
#
_symmetry.space_group_name_H-M   'P 1'
#
loop_
_entity.id
_entity.type
_entity.pdbx_description
1 polymer ?
#
loop_
_entity_poly.entity_id
_entity_poly.type
_entity_poly.pdbx_seq_one_letter_code
_entity_poly.pdbx_strand_id
1 'polypeptide(L)'
;MDTFERLLLKFVLAWAPYGGPREDDVWLEFGMTAEQLCLRFARTVSRLVPRARTLSTDDRCLLERACRYLRHQRESAQRRA
;
A
#
# COMPACT_ATOMS: atom_id res chain seq x y z
N MET A 1 -8.06 11.25 -3.74
CA MET A 1 -7.18 10.15 -4.13
C MET A 1 -7.42 9.89 -5.59
N ASP A 2 -6.36 9.79 -6.39
CA ASP A 2 -6.51 9.46 -7.80
C ASP A 2 -6.76 7.96 -8.02
N THR A 3 -7.14 7.59 -9.25
CA THR A 3 -7.49 6.22 -9.61
C THR A 3 -6.31 5.26 -9.45
N PHE A 4 -5.09 5.69 -9.77
CA PHE A 4 -3.89 4.89 -9.64
C PHE A 4 -3.52 4.67 -8.17
N GLU A 5 -3.56 5.73 -7.34
CA GLU A 5 -3.38 5.61 -5.89
C GLU A 5 -4.37 4.60 -5.29
N ARG A 6 -5.63 4.66 -5.70
CA ARG A 6 -6.66 3.73 -5.22
C ARG A 6 -6.39 2.29 -5.66
N LEU A 7 -6.00 2.08 -6.92
CA LEU A 7 -5.64 0.76 -7.45
C LEU A 7 -4.45 0.17 -6.69
N LEU A 8 -3.39 0.97 -6.55
CA LEU A 8 -2.17 0.63 -5.83
C LEU A 8 -2.46 0.16 -4.39
N LEU A 9 -3.26 0.95 -3.65
CA LEU A 9 -3.62 0.61 -2.26
C LEU A 9 -4.45 -0.66 -2.19
N LYS A 10 -5.46 -0.81 -3.06
CA LYS A 10 -6.32 -2.01 -3.09
C LYS A 10 -5.53 -3.26 -3.42
N PHE A 11 -4.65 -3.18 -4.41
CA PHE A 11 -3.81 -4.30 -4.83
C PHE A 11 -2.93 -4.78 -3.67
N VAL A 12 -2.11 -3.90 -3.09
CA VAL A 12 -1.21 -4.28 -1.99
C VAL A 12 -1.98 -4.84 -0.78
N LEU A 13 -3.14 -4.25 -0.46
CA LEU A 13 -3.97 -4.70 0.66
C LEU A 13 -4.67 -6.04 0.39
N ALA A 14 -4.99 -6.37 -0.86
CA ALA A 14 -5.53 -7.67 -1.23
C ALA A 14 -4.50 -8.79 -1.00
N TRP A 15 -3.21 -8.47 -1.16
CA TRP A 15 -2.11 -9.41 -0.94
C TRP A 15 -1.60 -9.46 0.51
N ALA A 16 -2.08 -8.57 1.39
CA ALA A 16 -1.63 -8.49 2.78
C ALA A 16 -1.74 -9.82 3.57
N PRO A 17 -2.82 -10.63 3.43
CA PRO A 17 -2.93 -11.92 4.13
C PRO A 17 -1.90 -12.97 3.69
N TYR A 18 -1.33 -12.82 2.48
CA TYR A 18 -0.42 -13.79 1.88
C TYR A 18 1.07 -13.40 2.03
N GLY A 19 1.36 -12.35 2.79
CA GLY A 19 2.72 -11.85 2.99
C GLY A 19 3.19 -10.81 1.98
N GLY A 20 2.33 -10.41 1.03
CA GLY A 20 2.63 -9.41 0.01
C GLY A 20 2.45 -9.95 -1.42
N PRO A 21 2.43 -9.05 -2.41
CA PRO A 21 2.23 -9.43 -3.81
C PRO A 21 3.46 -10.12 -4.39
N ARG A 22 3.24 -11.09 -5.28
CA ARG A 22 4.33 -11.81 -5.98
C ARG A 22 4.85 -10.98 -7.14
N GLU A 23 6.11 -11.18 -7.52
CA GLU A 23 6.78 -10.38 -8.55
C GLU A 23 6.06 -10.42 -9.90
N ASP A 24 5.63 -11.59 -10.37
CA ASP A 24 4.93 -11.76 -11.65
C ASP A 24 3.63 -10.94 -11.71
N ASP A 25 2.82 -10.97 -10.64
CA ASP A 25 1.56 -10.25 -10.54
C ASP A 25 1.79 -8.73 -10.52
N VAL A 26 2.86 -8.27 -9.85
CA VAL A 26 3.23 -6.84 -9.82
C VAL A 26 3.71 -6.37 -11.18
N TRP A 27 4.53 -7.18 -11.86
CA TRP A 27 5.02 -6.84 -13.18
C TRP A 27 3.88 -6.74 -14.20
N LEU A 28 2.93 -7.69 -14.17
CA LEU A 28 1.77 -7.69 -15.05
C LEU A 28 0.88 -6.46 -14.83
N GLU A 29 0.60 -6.11 -13.58
CA GLU A 29 -0.36 -5.05 -13.25
C GLU A 29 0.25 -3.64 -13.29
N PHE A 30 1.53 -3.48 -12.93
CA PHE A 30 2.17 -2.18 -12.75
C PHE A 30 3.43 -1.95 -13.59
N GLY A 31 3.96 -2.99 -14.25
CA GLY A 31 5.21 -2.89 -15.03
C GLY A 31 6.42 -2.50 -14.19
N MET A 32 6.45 -2.90 -12.91
CA MET A 32 7.54 -2.60 -11.97
C MET A 32 7.81 -3.81 -11.06
N THR A 33 8.92 -3.79 -10.32
CA THR A 33 9.23 -4.88 -9.38
C THR A 33 8.40 -4.78 -8.09
N ALA A 34 8.29 -5.88 -7.35
CA ALA A 34 7.63 -5.90 -6.04
C ALA A 34 8.27 -4.92 -5.04
N GLU A 35 9.60 -4.76 -5.08
CA GLU A 35 10.31 -3.78 -4.25
C GLU A 35 9.94 -2.33 -4.61
N GLN A 36 9.92 -2.01 -5.91
CA GLN A 36 9.49 -0.70 -6.39
C GLN A 36 8.04 -0.41 -6.00
N LEU A 37 7.16 -1.42 -6.07
CA LEU A 37 5.78 -1.33 -5.60
C LEU A 37 5.71 -1.01 -4.11
N CYS A 38 6.47 -1.70 -3.26
CA CYS A 38 6.50 -1.46 -1.81
C CYS A 38 6.94 -0.03 -1.48
N LEU A 39 8.01 0.46 -2.11
CA LEU A 39 8.48 1.84 -1.94
C LEU A 39 7.43 2.86 -2.39
N ARG A 40 6.80 2.60 -3.54
CA ARG A 40 5.75 3.47 -4.09
C ARG A 40 4.53 3.49 -3.19
N PHE A 41 4.10 2.35 -2.67
CA PHE A 41 3.01 2.22 -1.71
C PHE A 41 3.28 3.04 -0.44
N ALA A 42 4.46 2.88 0.19
CA ALA A 42 4.81 3.64 1.38
C ALA A 42 4.83 5.16 1.14
N ARG A 43 5.35 5.58 -0.03
CA ARG A 43 5.38 7.00 -0.44
C ARG A 43 3.97 7.55 -0.68
N THR A 44 3.11 6.79 -1.34
CA THR A 44 1.71 7.17 -1.59
C THR A 44 0.93 7.32 -0.29
N VAL A 45 1.03 6.36 0.63
CA VAL A 45 0.38 6.47 1.95
C VAL A 45 0.87 7.71 2.69
N SER A 46 2.18 7.95 2.72
CA SER A 46 2.77 9.13 3.38
C SER A 46 2.28 10.45 2.79
N ARG A 47 2.04 10.52 1.47
CA ARG A 47 1.49 11.70 0.78
C ARG A 47 -0.01 11.89 1.04
N LEU A 48 -0.76 10.81 1.21
CA LEU A 48 -2.20 10.84 1.41
C LEU A 48 -2.60 11.14 2.86
N VAL A 49 -1.78 10.75 3.85
CA VAL A 49 -2.06 10.98 5.27
C VAL A 49 -2.38 12.45 5.61
N PRO A 50 -1.57 13.45 5.19
CA PRO A 50 -1.90 14.86 5.44
C PRO A 50 -3.21 15.32 4.77
N ARG A 51 -3.59 14.67 3.67
CA ARG A 51 -4.79 14.96 2.87
C ARG A 51 -6.01 14.16 3.30
N ALA A 52 -5.91 13.31 4.33
CA ALA A 52 -6.98 12.38 4.70
C ALA A 52 -8.33 13.08 4.94
N ARG A 53 -8.32 14.30 5.50
CA ARG A 53 -9.54 15.08 5.77
C ARG A 53 -10.30 15.51 4.52
N THR A 54 -9.63 15.61 3.37
CA THR A 54 -10.25 16.01 2.10
C THR A 54 -10.65 14.81 1.24
N LEU A 55 -10.40 13.58 1.70
CA LEU A 55 -10.78 12.36 1.01
C LEU A 55 -12.22 11.96 1.33
N SER A 56 -12.84 11.23 0.40
CA SER A 56 -14.13 10.59 0.67
C SER A 56 -14.02 9.60 1.82
N THR A 57 -15.16 9.21 2.41
CA THR A 57 -15.18 8.22 3.49
C THR A 57 -14.58 6.88 3.07
N ASP A 58 -14.85 6.42 1.86
CA ASP A 58 -14.29 5.16 1.33
C ASP A 58 -12.77 5.24 1.17
N ASP A 59 -12.26 6.35 0.62
CA ASP A 59 -10.83 6.56 0.43
C ASP A 59 -10.10 6.68 1.78
N ARG A 60 -10.75 7.29 2.79
CA ARG A 60 -10.22 7.34 4.16
C ARG A 60 -10.11 5.95 4.78
N CYS A 61 -11.16 5.14 4.68
CA CYS A 61 -11.16 3.76 5.18
C CYS A 61 -10.05 2.91 4.51
N LEU A 62 -9.87 3.07 3.20
CA LEU A 62 -8.80 2.42 2.46
C LEU A 62 -7.41 2.87 2.94
N LEU A 63 -7.23 4.17 3.14
CA LEU A 63 -5.98 4.75 3.64
C LEU A 63 -5.66 4.28 5.07
N GLU A 64 -6.65 4.22 5.96
CA GLU A 64 -6.49 3.72 7.32
C GLU A 64 -6.01 2.26 7.36
N ARG A 65 -6.58 1.40 6.49
CA ARG A 65 -6.11 0.02 6.32
C ARG A 65 -4.66 -0.03 5.83
N ALA A 66 -4.31 0.83 4.87
CA ALA A 66 -2.95 0.93 4.36
C ALA A 66 -1.94 1.37 5.44
N CYS A 67 -2.30 2.35 6.27
CA CYS A 67 -1.49 2.79 7.41
C CYS A 67 -1.27 1.66 8.42
N ARG A 68 -2.32 0.89 8.74
CA ARG A 68 -2.21 -0.27 9.65
C ARG A 68 -1.28 -1.33 9.08
N TYR A 69 -1.40 -1.63 7.79
CA TYR A 69 -0.52 -2.58 7.11
C TYR A 69 0.95 -2.16 7.15
N LEU A 70 1.27 -0.88 6.85
CA LEU A 70 2.64 -0.38 6.95
C LEU A 70 3.22 -0.50 8.37
N ARG A 71 2.41 -0.19 9.39
CA ARG A 71 2.84 -0.32 10.79
C ARG A 71 3.20 -1.78 11.11
N HIS A 72 2.32 -2.71 10.75
CA HIS A 72 2.56 -4.14 10.95
C HIS A 72 3.79 -4.65 10.20
N GLN A 73 4.02 -4.18 8.97
CA GLN A 73 5.20 -4.55 8.18
C GLN A 73 6.50 -4.04 8.82
N ARG A 74 6.51 -2.82 9.36
CA ARG A 74 7.68 -2.28 10.07
C ARG A 74 8.01 -3.09 11.32
N GLU A 75 6.99 -3.43 12.12
CA GLU A 75 7.15 -4.28 13.31
C GLU A 75 7.66 -5.69 12.94
N SER A 76 7.15 -6.26 11.84
CA SER A 76 7.55 -7.59 11.36
C SER A 76 8.96 -7.61 10.75
N ALA A 77 9.42 -6.49 10.18
CA ALA A 77 10.79 -6.33 9.69
C ALA A 77 11.77 -6.17 10.86
N GLN A 78 11.39 -5.40 11.89
CA GLN A 78 12.22 -5.15 13.06
C GLN A 78 12.41 -6.39 13.96
N ARG A 79 11.51 -7.38 13.90
CA ARG A 79 11.68 -8.68 14.57
C ARG A 79 12.58 -9.66 13.81
N ARG A 80 12.90 -9.39 12.53
CA ARG A 80 13.71 -10.25 11.66
C ARG A 80 15.15 -9.77 11.53
N ALA A 81 15.49 -8.61 12.07
CA ALA A 81 16.83 -8.02 12.12
C ALA A 81 17.45 -8.23 13.50
#